data_AF-A0A7C1XPP3-F1
#
_entry.id   AF-A0A7C1XPP3-F1
#
_cell.length_a   1.000
_cell.length_b   1.000
_cell.length_c   1.000
_cell.angle_alpha   90.00
_cell.angle_beta   90.00
_cell.angle_gamma   90.00
#
_symmetry.space_group_name_H-M   'P 1'
#
loop_
_entity.id
_entity.type
_entity.pdbx_description
1 polymer ?
#
loop_
_entity_poly.entity_id
_entity_poly.type
_entity_poly.pdbx_seq_one_letter_code
_entity_poly.pdbx_strand_id
1 'polypeptide(L)' 'MKFQQRRLSDKIIAAHALACREKSLGVADLLLQALELDLSTIGGVKAESRQSTDMLEAAFEIHEKEHADRL' A
#
# COMPACT_ATOMS: atom_id res chain seq x y z
N MET A 1 6.45 26.22 -5.77
CA MET A 1 6.49 24.74 -5.83
C MET A 1 5.74 24.19 -4.62
N LYS A 2 4.59 23.55 -4.82
CA LYS A 2 3.91 22.85 -3.73
C LYS A 2 4.76 21.61 -3.43
N PHE A 3 5.45 21.58 -2.30
CA PHE A 3 5.91 20.32 -1.73
C PHE A 3 4.64 19.54 -1.41
N GLN A 4 4.18 18.71 -2.35
CA GLN A 4 3.30 17.61 -1.98
C GLN A 4 4.13 16.79 -1.00
N GLN A 5 3.89 17.00 0.30
CA GLN A 5 4.32 16.06 1.32
C GLN A 5 3.84 14.70 0.81
N ARG A 6 4.75 13.90 0.25
CA ARG A 6 4.44 12.55 -0.23
C ARG A 6 3.70 11.87 0.91
N ARG A 7 2.45 11.48 0.66
CA ARG A 7 1.56 10.93 1.69
C ARG A 7 2.28 9.72 2.29
N LEU A 8 2.01 9.42 3.55
CA LEU A 8 2.63 8.27 4.21
C LEU A 8 2.35 7.00 3.38
N SER A 9 1.12 6.85 2.88
CA SER A 9 0.71 5.87 1.87
C SER A 9 1.66 5.73 0.67
N ASP A 10 2.12 6.82 0.05
CA ASP A 10 3.01 6.76 -1.13
C ASP A 10 4.36 6.10 -0.79
N LYS A 11 4.86 6.35 0.43
CA LYS A 11 6.12 5.76 0.91
C LYS A 11 5.94 4.29 1.26
N ILE A 12 4.80 3.94 1.84
CA ILE A 12 4.46 2.55 2.18
C ILE A 12 4.31 1.72 0.89
N ILE A 13 3.64 2.24 -0.14
CA ILE A 13 3.48 1.57 -1.44
C ILE A 13 4.84 1.34 -2.10
N ALA A 14 5.72 2.35 -2.11
CA ALA A 14 7.05 2.22 -2.68
C ALA A 14 7.91 1.17 -1.94
N ALA A 15 7.83 1.15 -0.62
CA ALA A 15 8.53 0.15 0.20
C ALA A 15 7.95 -1.27 -0.01
N HIS A 16 6.63 -1.39 -0.14
CA HIS A 16 5.95 -2.66 -0.40
C HIS A 16 6.41 -3.27 -1.72
N ALA A 17 6.41 -2.46 -2.80
CA ALA A 17 6.87 -2.89 -4.11
C ALA A 17 8.34 -3.37 -4.10
N LEU A 18 9.20 -2.69 -3.33
CA LEU A 18 10.59 -3.13 -3.15
C LEU A 18 10.68 -4.45 -2.37
N ALA A 19 9.92 -4.59 -1.29
CA ALA A 19 9.88 -5.81 -0.49
C ALA A 19 9.39 -7.04 -1.30
N CYS A 20 8.37 -6.85 -2.14
CA CYS A 20 7.92 -7.87 -3.11
C CYS A 20 9.06 -8.24 -4.07
N ARG A 21 9.73 -7.25 -4.68
CA ARG A 21 10.83 -7.48 -5.62
C ARG A 21 12.02 -8.21 -4.98
N GLU A 22 12.31 -7.92 -3.72
CA GLU A 22 13.38 -8.58 -2.95
C GLU A 22 12.96 -9.92 -2.34
N LYS A 23 11.72 -10.38 -2.59
CA LYS A 23 11.13 -11.60 -1.99
C LYS A 23 11.11 -11.58 -0.46
N SER A 24 11.11 -10.38 0.14
CA SER A 24 10.99 -10.17 1.58
C SER A 24 9.51 -10.10 1.97
N LEU A 25 8.81 -11.22 1.79
CA LEU A 25 7.35 -11.28 1.90
C LEU A 25 6.84 -10.91 3.29
N GLY A 26 7.54 -11.28 4.36
CA GLY A 26 7.16 -10.86 5.72
C GLY A 26 7.26 -9.34 5.95
N VAL A 27 8.11 -8.64 5.20
CA VAL A 27 8.16 -7.17 5.20
C VAL A 27 7.03 -6.60 4.34
N ALA A 28 6.70 -7.24 3.21
CA ALA A 28 5.56 -6.88 2.38
C ALA A 28 4.24 -6.99 3.16
N ASP A 29 4.03 -8.07 3.93
CA ASP A 29 2.87 -8.26 4.81
C ASP A 29 2.69 -7.12 5.81
N LEU A 30 3.77 -6.70 6.48
CA LEU A 30 3.75 -5.62 7.46
C LEU A 30 3.48 -4.26 6.81
N LEU A 31 4.01 -4.03 5.61
CA LEU A 31 3.79 -2.81 4.85
C LEU A 31 2.37 -2.72 4.31
N LEU A 32 1.78 -3.83 3.90
CA LEU A 32 0.38 -3.89 3.47
C LEU A 32 -0.56 -3.54 4.65
N GLN A 33 -0.34 -4.15 5.82
CA GLN A 33 -1.10 -3.82 7.04
C GLN A 33 -0.93 -2.35 7.47
N ALA A 34 0.28 -1.79 7.31
CA ALA A 34 0.53 -0.38 7.59
C ALA A 34 -0.23 0.54 6.62
N LEU A 35 -0.35 0.16 5.35
CA LEU A 35 -1.13 0.89 4.36
C LEU A 35 -2.62 0.88 4.71
N GLU A 36 -3.16 -0.28 5.09
CA GLU A 36 -4.55 -0.42 5.53
C GLU A 36 -4.87 0.49 6.72
N LEU A 37 -3.96 0.55 7.71
CA LEU A 37 -4.13 1.39 8.89
C LEU A 37 -4.07 2.89 8.55
N ASP A 38 -3.13 3.31 7.72
CA ASP A 38 -2.98 4.70 7.27
C ASP A 38 -4.26 5.17 6.55
N LEU A 39 -4.78 4.35 5.65
CA LEU A 39 -5.99 4.67 4.88
C LEU A 39 -7.27 4.61 5.73
N SER A 40 -7.34 3.70 6.71
CA SER A 40 -8.47 3.61 7.65
C SER A 40 -8.53 4.78 8.62
N THR A 41 -7.38 5.40 8.93
CA THR A 41 -7.30 6.59 9.80
C THR A 41 -7.86 7.84 9.10
N ILE A 42 -7.90 7.86 7.76
CA ILE A 42 -8.46 8.93 6.92
C ILE A 42 -9.98 8.68 6.70
N GLY A 43 -10.70 8.30 7.77
CA GLY A 43 -12.15 8.12 7.77
C GLY A 43 -12.91 9.44 7.94
N GLY A 44 -12.77 10.38 6.98
CA GLY A 44 -13.48 11.66 6.97
C GLY A 44 -14.13 11.94 5.62
N VAL A 45 -15.45 12.19 5.63
CA VAL A 45 -16.33 12.38 4.45
C VAL A 45 -15.77 13.40 3.44
N LYS A 46 -15.14 12.94 2.34
CA LYS A 46 -15.16 13.56 0.98
C LYS A 46 -14.03 13.03 0.10
N ALA A 47 -14.38 12.53 -1.10
CA ALA A 47 -13.60 12.40 -2.35
C ALA A 47 -12.21 11.70 -2.32
N GLU A 48 -11.34 11.96 -1.35
CA GLU A 48 -10.01 11.36 -1.18
C GLU A 48 -10.05 9.86 -0.84
N SER A 49 -11.22 9.35 -0.39
CA SER A 49 -11.41 7.93 -0.07
C SER A 49 -11.30 7.04 -1.31
N ARG A 50 -11.79 7.49 -2.48
CA ARG A 50 -11.85 6.63 -3.67
C ARG A 50 -10.46 6.30 -4.20
N GLN A 51 -9.63 7.33 -4.38
CA GLN A 51 -8.24 7.18 -4.82
C GLN A 51 -7.38 6.39 -3.82
N SER A 52 -7.72 6.46 -2.52
CA SER A 52 -7.04 5.69 -1.47
C SER A 52 -7.40 4.19 -1.55
N THR A 53 -8.67 3.87 -1.80
CA THR A 53 -9.12 2.47 -2.00
C THR A 53 -8.50 1.86 -3.25
N ASP A 54 -8.44 2.58 -4.37
CA ASP A 54 -7.85 2.09 -5.62
C ASP A 54 -6.35 1.73 -5.44
N MET A 55 -5.62 2.51 -4.64
CA MET A 55 -4.21 2.22 -4.31
C MET A 55 -4.04 0.99 -3.42
N LEU A 56 -4.98 0.77 -2.50
CA LEU A 56 -4.96 -0.40 -1.63
C LEU A 56 -5.25 -1.67 -2.43
N GLU A 57 -6.26 -1.64 -3.29
CA GLU A 57 -6.65 -2.77 -4.15
C GLU A 57 -5.51 -3.18 -5.07
N ALA A 58 -4.84 -2.22 -5.72
CA ALA A 58 -3.67 -2.51 -6.55
C ALA A 58 -2.48 -3.10 -5.76
N ALA A 59 -2.26 -2.66 -4.51
CA ALA A 59 -1.21 -3.23 -3.65
C ALA A 59 -1.54 -4.67 -3.25
N PHE A 60 -2.82 -4.96 -2.96
CA PHE A 60 -3.33 -6.28 -2.67
C PHE A 60 -3.18 -7.25 -3.85
N GLU A 61 -3.55 -6.84 -5.07
CA GLU A 61 -3.41 -7.68 -6.26
C GLU A 61 -1.95 -8.11 -6.51
N ILE A 62 -1.01 -7.19 -6.33
CA ILE A 62 0.43 -7.49 -6.43
C ILE A 62 0.84 -8.46 -5.31
N HIS A 63 0.38 -8.21 -4.09
CA HIS A 63 0.70 -9.04 -2.94
C HIS A 63 0.18 -10.48 -3.11
N GLU A 64 -1.08 -10.65 -3.51
CA GLU A 64 -1.67 -11.97 -3.78
C GLU A 64 -0.94 -12.70 -4.90
N LYS A 65 -0.56 -12.00 -5.98
CA LYS A 65 0.18 -12.61 -7.09
C LYS A 65 1.54 -13.15 -6.65
N GLU A 66 2.31 -12.38 -5.89
CA GLU A 66 3.62 -12.81 -5.39
C GLU A 66 3.51 -13.92 -4.33
N HIS A 67 2.39 -13.99 -3.60
CA HIS A 67 2.10 -15.10 -2.68
C HIS A 67 1.53 -16.34 -3.38
N ALA A 68 0.82 -16.19 -4.51
CA ALA A 68 0.22 -17.29 -5.27
C ALA A 68 1.26 -18.13 -6.02
N ASP A 69 2.43 -17.57 -6.35
CA ASP A 69 3.59 -18.29 -6.93
C ASP A 69 4.24 -19.31 -5.95
N ARG A 70 3.61 -19.53 -4.78
CA ARG A 70 4.05 -20.42 -3.71
C ARG A 70 3.27 -21.75 -3.65
N LEU A 71 2.29 -21.97 -4.54
CA LEU A 71 1.53 -23.22 -4.69
C LEU A 71 2.00 -24.05 -5.90
#